data_AF-A0A5B0Q6L2-F1
#
_entry.id   AF-A0A5B0Q6L2-F1
#
_cell.length_a   1.000
_cell.length_b   1.000
_cell.length_c   1.000
_cell.angle_alpha   90.00
_cell.angle_beta   90.00
_cell.angle_gamma   90.00
#
_symmetry.space_group_name_H-M   'P 1'
#
loop_
_entity.id
_entity.type
_entity.pdbx_description
1 polymer ?
#
loop_
_entity_poly.entity_id
_entity_poly.type
_entity_poly.pdbx_seq_one_letter_code
_entity_poly.pdbx_strand_id
1 'polypeptide(L)'
;MRQSCFHSSYRWLGHLSPTKTIASSQSRMRMLKQADHVVFQIRPSNFENLRDSTRKFSSTSRMLAQLGRINVKKIPITDHDSNFALNEDILQETRNTDSASNRKPTVWKPFAFFLGVSMLGFGLAVDQTNRDTAQKIDYIRTHQGTFPGWFSKTFTGIASYLDPSDAQLQQLRKLDKLNFIKEYGLNNLFPHHLLTWYINLGEGKQICCILALINLQIFALWQMPRFFKYMTQRFTHFPLSGKSYTLITSTFSHSSALHFGFNMLALYSIGSTAHDFLTHRLRASRDVDPVRIPESTPTYHFLAFYVFAGLAASFGSHAYSLLIRAPRLLKWRQGLSKSSTPPSPILPSLGASGAIYGCLTMTALAFPEAHVSLIFLPWVPLKIGNAVFGAMLFDFIGVIRNWRYFDHMAHLCGGLAGVFWYFFVDKWFDVIRLRVWDRYLVKENNK
;
A
#
# COMPACT_ATOMS: atom_id res chain seq x y z
N MET A 1 -26.92 24.86 -48.04
CA MET A 1 -27.35 25.57 -46.82
C MET A 1 -28.38 24.72 -46.08
N ARG A 2 -28.18 24.47 -44.78
CA ARG A 2 -29.26 24.18 -43.78
C ARG A 2 -28.67 24.12 -42.37
N GLN A 3 -29.05 25.10 -41.54
CA GLN A 3 -29.25 24.96 -40.10
C GLN A 3 -30.61 24.22 -39.89
N SER A 4 -31.06 23.74 -38.72
CA SER A 4 -30.64 23.85 -37.31
C SER A 4 -31.25 22.70 -36.47
N CYS A 5 -30.94 22.65 -35.17
CA CYS A 5 -31.45 21.79 -34.08
C CYS A 5 -33.01 21.73 -33.97
N PHE A 6 -33.67 20.91 -33.11
CA PHE A 6 -33.33 20.37 -31.78
C PHE A 6 -34.17 19.10 -31.42
N HIS A 7 -33.67 18.30 -30.48
CA HIS A 7 -34.34 17.34 -29.55
C HIS A 7 -35.44 16.35 -30.02
N SER A 8 -35.35 15.11 -29.50
CA SER A 8 -36.45 14.14 -29.43
C SER A 8 -36.30 13.18 -28.25
N SER A 9 -37.37 12.97 -27.48
CA SER A 9 -37.70 11.69 -26.84
C SER A 9 -39.17 11.68 -26.42
N TYR A 10 -39.97 10.83 -27.09
CA TYR A 10 -41.42 10.74 -26.88
C TYR A 10 -41.84 9.54 -26.02
N ARG A 11 -42.76 9.85 -25.11
CA ARG A 11 -43.79 9.02 -24.45
C ARG A 11 -44.36 7.85 -25.28
N TRP A 12 -44.67 6.72 -24.62
CA TRP A 12 -45.88 5.88 -24.77
C TRP A 12 -46.09 5.15 -23.43
N LEU A 13 -47.11 5.46 -22.61
CA LEU A 13 -48.55 5.12 -22.70
C LEU A 13 -48.90 3.66 -22.38
N GLY A 14 -49.52 3.46 -21.22
CA GLY A 14 -50.26 2.26 -20.81
C GLY A 14 -51.38 2.68 -19.86
N HIS A 15 -52.58 2.15 -20.06
CA HIS A 15 -53.81 2.61 -19.40
C HIS A 15 -54.64 1.38 -18.99
N LEU A 16 -55.04 1.29 -17.72
CA LEU A 16 -56.43 1.01 -17.26
C LEU A 16 -56.50 0.66 -15.76
N SER A 17 -57.43 1.34 -15.11
CA SER A 17 -57.92 1.19 -13.72
C SER A 17 -59.17 0.25 -13.75
N PRO A 18 -59.92 -0.09 -12.65
CA PRO A 18 -60.09 0.75 -11.46
C PRO A 18 -60.42 0.15 -10.05
N THR A 19 -60.09 0.98 -9.04
CA THR A 19 -60.82 1.27 -7.79
C THR A 19 -61.39 0.17 -6.89
N LYS A 20 -61.01 0.23 -5.60
CA LYS A 20 -61.93 0.66 -4.52
C LYS A 20 -61.15 1.31 -3.36
N THR A 21 -61.83 2.19 -2.62
CA THR A 21 -61.24 3.15 -1.67
C THR A 21 -61.79 2.91 -0.25
N ILE A 22 -61.18 3.57 0.76
CA ILE A 22 -61.73 4.07 2.06
C ILE A 22 -60.94 3.59 3.31
N ALA A 23 -60.31 4.58 3.99
CA ALA A 23 -60.22 4.86 5.45
C ALA A 23 -59.94 3.74 6.49
N SER A 24 -59.48 3.99 7.72
CA SER A 24 -58.82 5.13 8.41
C SER A 24 -58.25 4.64 9.75
N SER A 25 -57.38 5.44 10.39
CA SER A 25 -56.89 5.22 11.76
C SER A 25 -58.02 5.10 12.81
N GLN A 26 -57.97 4.10 13.71
CA GLN A 26 -58.03 4.32 15.16
C GLN A 26 -57.81 3.07 16.03
N SER A 27 -57.12 3.31 17.14
CA SER A 27 -56.85 2.51 18.35
C SER A 27 -57.96 1.59 18.92
N ARG A 28 -57.58 0.34 19.27
CA ARG A 28 -58.00 -0.45 20.46
C ARG A 28 -57.08 -1.69 20.58
N MET A 29 -56.17 -1.80 21.54
CA MET A 29 -56.33 -2.19 22.96
C MET A 29 -56.83 -3.63 23.20
N ARG A 30 -56.00 -4.41 23.91
CA ARG A 30 -56.26 -5.63 24.74
C ARG A 30 -56.03 -7.06 24.19
N MET A 31 -55.01 -7.68 24.81
CA MET A 31 -54.90 -9.07 25.31
C MET A 31 -54.69 -10.25 24.33
N LEU A 32 -53.55 -10.94 24.53
CA LEU A 32 -53.40 -12.24 25.24
C LEU A 32 -51.90 -12.40 25.61
N LYS A 33 -51.52 -12.58 26.89
CA LYS A 33 -51.07 -13.85 27.54
C LYS A 33 -49.99 -14.61 26.73
N GLN A 34 -48.85 -15.09 27.27
CA GLN A 34 -48.29 -15.19 28.64
C GLN A 34 -46.75 -15.47 28.49
N ALA A 35 -45.84 -15.54 29.47
CA ALA A 35 -45.90 -15.51 30.94
C ALA A 35 -44.57 -15.01 31.59
N ASP A 36 -44.55 -14.93 32.92
CA ASP A 36 -43.45 -15.16 33.89
C ASP A 36 -42.05 -14.55 33.71
N HIS A 37 -41.83 -13.40 34.37
CA HIS A 37 -40.54 -13.04 34.96
C HIS A 37 -40.68 -12.82 36.47
N VAL A 38 -39.88 -13.55 37.25
CA VAL A 38 -39.84 -13.45 38.72
C VAL A 38 -39.24 -12.11 39.15
N VAL A 39 -39.94 -11.39 40.02
CA VAL A 39 -39.47 -10.15 40.65
C VAL A 39 -38.97 -10.46 42.06
N PHE A 40 -37.72 -10.05 42.36
CA PHE A 40 -37.31 -9.77 43.73
C PHE A 40 -37.22 -8.27 43.93
N GLN A 41 -38.07 -7.72 44.80
CA GLN A 41 -37.98 -6.33 45.24
C GLN A 41 -36.97 -6.19 46.37
N ILE A 42 -35.99 -5.30 46.21
CA ILE A 42 -35.42 -4.53 47.32
C ILE A 42 -35.26 -3.08 46.84
N ARG A 43 -35.79 -2.11 47.60
CA ARG A 43 -35.65 -0.65 47.39
C ARG A 43 -34.58 -0.07 48.34
N PRO A 44 -34.10 1.17 48.14
CA PRO A 44 -32.66 1.43 48.17
C PRO A 44 -32.17 2.19 49.39
N SER A 45 -30.84 2.25 49.53
CA SER A 45 -30.14 3.34 50.24
C SER A 45 -28.85 3.73 49.50
N ASN A 46 -28.41 4.97 49.75
CA ASN A 46 -27.12 5.58 49.38
C ASN A 46 -26.94 5.97 47.90
N PHE A 47 -27.53 7.12 47.57
CA PHE A 47 -27.41 7.83 46.29
C PHE A 47 -26.09 8.64 46.18
N GLU A 48 -24.96 8.09 46.65
CA GLU A 48 -23.66 8.77 46.67
C GLU A 48 -22.53 7.87 46.16
N ASN A 49 -22.47 7.62 44.84
CA ASN A 49 -21.24 7.15 44.16
C ASN A 49 -21.29 7.31 42.63
N LEU A 50 -21.96 8.35 42.12
CA LEU A 50 -22.17 8.59 40.68
C LEU A 50 -21.29 9.69 40.08
N ARG A 51 -20.13 9.99 40.71
CA ARG A 51 -19.19 11.04 40.23
C ARG A 51 -17.93 10.51 39.52
N ASP A 52 -17.79 9.19 39.35
CA ASP A 52 -16.53 8.57 38.86
C ASP A 52 -16.63 7.93 37.45
N SER A 53 -17.66 8.28 36.67
CA SER A 53 -17.92 7.72 35.32
C SER A 53 -17.28 8.51 34.16
N THR A 54 -16.24 9.31 34.41
CA THR A 54 -15.50 10.06 33.38
C THR A 54 -14.19 9.38 32.93
N ARG A 55 -13.89 8.16 33.40
CA ARG A 55 -12.66 7.40 33.06
C ARG A 55 -12.84 6.33 31.96
N LYS A 56 -13.35 6.73 30.78
CA LYS A 56 -13.34 5.90 29.55
C LYS A 56 -12.46 6.48 28.43
N PHE A 57 -11.20 6.79 28.74
CA PHE A 57 -10.17 7.13 27.74
C PHE A 57 -8.74 6.60 28.07
N SER A 58 -8.64 5.49 28.83
CA SER A 58 -7.35 5.00 29.40
C SER A 58 -6.99 3.53 29.10
N SER A 59 -7.47 2.96 27.99
CA SER A 59 -7.06 1.61 27.54
C SER A 59 -5.69 1.63 26.85
N THR A 60 -5.48 2.57 25.93
CA THR A 60 -4.21 2.79 25.21
C THR A 60 -3.07 3.11 26.16
N SER A 61 -3.25 3.99 27.14
CA SER A 61 -2.19 4.30 28.12
C SER A 61 -1.78 3.09 28.96
N ARG A 62 -2.74 2.22 29.35
CA ARG A 62 -2.43 0.97 30.07
C ARG A 62 -1.73 -0.08 29.20
N MET A 63 -2.10 -0.21 27.92
CA MET A 63 -1.36 -1.06 26.98
C MET A 63 0.06 -0.53 26.73
N LEU A 64 0.23 0.77 26.46
CA LEU A 64 1.54 1.40 26.26
C LEU A 64 2.43 1.28 27.52
N ALA A 65 1.84 1.41 28.72
CA ALA A 65 2.55 1.16 29.98
C ALA A 65 2.95 -0.33 30.18
N GLN A 66 2.17 -1.28 29.66
CA GLN A 66 2.55 -2.70 29.63
C GLN A 66 3.68 -2.98 28.62
N LEU A 67 3.70 -2.32 27.46
CA LEU A 67 4.83 -2.42 26.51
C LEU A 67 6.16 -2.01 27.18
N GLY A 68 6.14 -0.95 27.98
CA GLY A 68 7.29 -0.48 28.78
C GLY A 68 7.80 -1.47 29.85
N ARG A 69 7.12 -2.60 30.05
CA ARG A 69 7.47 -3.69 30.98
C ARG A 69 7.81 -5.02 30.28
N ILE A 70 7.82 -5.07 28.95
CA ILE A 70 8.24 -6.26 28.20
C ILE A 70 9.76 -6.45 28.37
N ASN A 71 10.16 -7.41 29.20
CA ASN A 71 11.54 -7.84 29.33
C ASN A 71 11.81 -8.98 28.34
N VAL A 72 12.60 -8.70 27.29
CA VAL A 72 12.95 -9.65 26.24
C VAL A 72 13.67 -10.88 26.79
N LYS A 73 14.46 -10.75 27.87
CA LYS A 73 15.14 -11.88 28.55
C LYS A 73 14.17 -12.91 29.16
N LYS A 74 12.88 -12.58 29.31
CA LYS A 74 11.83 -13.50 29.82
C LYS A 74 10.97 -14.10 28.70
N ILE A 75 11.45 -14.04 27.45
CA ILE A 75 10.79 -14.60 26.28
C ILE A 75 11.60 -15.83 25.80
N PRO A 76 11.34 -17.05 26.30
CA PRO A 76 11.90 -18.26 25.68
C PRO A 76 11.53 -18.41 24.19
N ILE A 77 12.20 -19.33 23.51
CA ILE A 77 11.83 -19.81 22.19
C ILE A 77 11.51 -21.29 22.31
N THR A 78 10.49 -21.75 21.60
CA THR A 78 10.17 -23.18 21.47
C THR A 78 10.63 -23.65 20.10
N ASP A 79 11.71 -24.43 20.07
CA ASP A 79 12.20 -25.07 18.85
C ASP A 79 11.22 -26.15 18.38
N HIS A 80 10.60 -25.91 17.23
CA HIS A 80 9.94 -26.92 16.42
C HIS A 80 9.95 -26.44 14.97
N ASP A 81 11.09 -26.65 14.29
CA ASP A 81 11.20 -26.98 12.86
C ASP A 81 12.67 -27.33 12.53
N SER A 82 12.88 -28.34 11.68
CA SER A 82 14.20 -28.95 11.40
C SER A 82 15.13 -28.13 10.48
N ASN A 83 14.77 -26.90 10.12
CA ASN A 83 15.62 -25.97 9.35
C ASN A 83 16.65 -25.27 10.27
N PHE A 84 17.56 -26.10 10.79
CA PHE A 84 18.31 -25.89 12.03
C PHE A 84 19.28 -24.68 12.02
N ALA A 85 19.87 -24.31 10.89
CA ALA A 85 20.94 -23.30 10.83
C ALA A 85 20.45 -21.83 10.76
N LEU A 86 19.32 -21.55 10.11
CA LEU A 86 18.77 -20.19 10.00
C LEU A 86 18.20 -19.71 11.34
N ASN A 87 17.57 -20.62 12.09
CA ASN A 87 16.98 -20.29 13.37
C ASN A 87 18.05 -20.07 14.44
N GLU A 88 19.00 -20.99 14.67
CA GLU A 88 19.93 -20.85 15.82
C GLU A 88 20.65 -19.50 15.90
N ASP A 89 21.11 -18.89 14.80
CA ASP A 89 21.78 -17.58 14.82
C ASP A 89 20.81 -16.40 15.13
N ILE A 90 19.56 -16.46 14.63
CA ILE A 90 18.47 -15.49 14.93
C ILE A 90 18.01 -15.62 16.38
N LEU A 91 17.82 -16.86 16.80
CA LEU A 91 17.47 -17.24 18.15
C LEU A 91 18.60 -16.89 19.11
N GLN A 92 19.87 -16.97 18.70
CA GLN A 92 21.03 -16.50 19.46
C GLN A 92 21.11 -14.97 19.59
N GLU A 93 20.69 -14.17 18.61
CA GLU A 93 20.53 -12.71 18.81
C GLU A 93 19.37 -12.40 19.78
N THR A 94 18.44 -13.34 19.96
CA THR A 94 17.40 -13.31 20.99
C THR A 94 17.91 -13.84 22.35
N ARG A 95 18.87 -14.77 22.34
CA ARG A 95 19.51 -15.43 23.51
C ARG A 95 20.55 -14.49 24.16
N ASN A 96 21.39 -13.85 23.36
CA ASN A 96 22.45 -12.90 23.75
C ASN A 96 22.01 -11.44 23.58
N THR A 97 21.01 -11.03 24.36
CA THR A 97 20.51 -9.64 24.37
C THR A 97 21.48 -8.61 24.99
N ASP A 98 22.60 -9.06 25.57
CA ASP A 98 23.60 -8.17 26.19
C ASP A 98 24.39 -7.32 25.18
N SER A 99 24.39 -7.70 23.89
CA SER A 99 24.97 -6.88 22.81
C SER A 99 23.95 -6.02 22.06
N ALA A 100 22.64 -6.29 22.20
CA ALA A 100 21.58 -5.69 21.40
C ALA A 100 20.83 -4.52 22.09
N SER A 101 21.50 -3.84 23.01
CA SER A 101 21.11 -2.58 23.68
C SER A 101 19.92 -2.61 24.66
N ASN A 102 19.94 -1.69 25.63
CA ASN A 102 18.87 -1.40 26.60
C ASN A 102 17.56 -0.84 25.99
N ARG A 103 17.29 -1.09 24.70
CA ARG A 103 16.13 -0.55 23.98
C ARG A 103 14.91 -1.46 24.17
N LYS A 104 14.02 -1.07 25.08
CA LYS A 104 12.69 -1.70 25.23
C LYS A 104 11.95 -1.69 23.87
N PRO A 105 11.28 -2.79 23.47
CA PRO A 105 10.48 -2.81 22.25
C PRO A 105 9.31 -1.82 22.38
N THR A 106 9.11 -0.98 21.36
CA THR A 106 8.07 0.07 21.35
C THR A 106 7.33 0.10 20.02
N VAL A 107 6.07 0.52 20.05
CA VAL A 107 5.30 0.83 18.84
C VAL A 107 5.56 2.26 18.35
N TRP A 108 5.87 3.20 19.27
CA TRP A 108 6.05 4.62 18.94
C TRP A 108 7.23 4.91 18.00
N LYS A 109 8.43 4.37 18.24
CA LYS A 109 9.58 4.67 17.37
C LYS A 109 9.38 4.15 15.93
N PRO A 110 8.87 2.91 15.72
CA PRO A 110 8.54 2.43 14.38
C PRO A 110 7.36 3.18 13.75
N PHE A 111 6.36 3.62 14.52
CA PHE A 111 5.28 4.49 14.02
C PHE A 111 5.80 5.85 13.53
N ALA A 112 6.63 6.52 14.32
CA ALA A 112 7.23 7.80 13.95
C ALA A 112 8.13 7.67 12.72
N PHE A 113 8.87 6.56 12.59
CA PHE A 113 9.65 6.24 11.39
C PHE A 113 8.75 6.01 10.17
N PHE A 114 7.70 5.20 10.29
CA PHE A 114 6.70 4.98 9.24
C PHE A 114 6.12 6.30 8.74
N LEU A 115 5.61 7.14 9.65
CA LEU A 115 5.01 8.42 9.31
C LEU A 115 6.04 9.36 8.66
N GLY A 116 7.22 9.53 9.26
CA GLY A 116 8.27 10.41 8.75
C GLY A 116 8.78 10.03 7.36
N VAL A 117 9.06 8.74 7.13
CA VAL A 117 9.51 8.26 5.81
C VAL A 117 8.39 8.32 4.77
N SER A 118 7.14 8.06 5.16
CA SER A 118 5.98 8.20 4.25
C SER A 118 5.76 9.65 3.84
N MET A 119 5.81 10.59 4.79
CA MET A 119 5.69 12.02 4.51
C MET A 119 6.86 12.54 3.66
N LEU A 120 8.08 12.09 3.93
CA LEU A 120 9.25 12.43 3.11
C LEU A 120 9.11 11.88 1.68
N GLY A 121 8.75 10.60 1.52
CA GLY A 121 8.56 9.98 0.21
C GLY A 121 7.45 10.64 -0.61
N PHE A 122 6.32 10.96 0.03
CA PHE A 122 5.22 11.71 -0.59
C PHE A 122 5.67 13.12 -1.00
N GLY A 123 6.36 13.85 -0.11
CA GLY A 123 6.86 15.20 -0.40
C GLY A 123 7.86 15.21 -1.56
N LEU A 124 8.84 14.29 -1.55
CA LEU A 124 9.80 14.13 -2.63
C LEU A 124 9.13 13.75 -3.96
N ALA A 125 8.07 12.94 -3.93
CA ALA A 125 7.34 12.58 -5.15
C ALA A 125 6.56 13.76 -5.75
N VAL A 126 5.84 14.54 -4.92
CA VAL A 126 5.19 15.80 -5.35
C VAL A 126 6.21 16.75 -6.00
N ASP A 127 7.31 16.96 -5.28
CA ASP A 127 8.40 17.88 -5.62
C ASP A 127 9.10 17.47 -6.93
N GLN A 128 9.34 16.16 -7.11
CA GLN A 128 9.99 15.62 -8.29
C GLN A 128 9.04 15.51 -9.50
N THR A 129 7.77 15.14 -9.33
CA THR A 129 6.77 15.16 -10.41
C THR A 129 6.62 16.58 -10.97
N ASN A 130 6.52 17.59 -10.10
CA ASN A 130 6.39 18.97 -10.56
C ASN A 130 7.67 19.48 -11.27
N ARG A 131 8.87 19.15 -10.76
CA ARG A 131 10.14 19.44 -11.46
C ARG A 131 10.20 18.82 -12.84
N ASP A 132 9.97 17.51 -12.94
CA ASP A 132 10.07 16.76 -14.20
C ASP A 132 9.05 17.26 -15.23
N THR A 133 7.86 17.65 -14.77
CA THR A 133 6.83 18.24 -15.62
C THR A 133 7.25 19.62 -16.12
N ALA A 134 7.67 20.53 -15.23
CA ALA A 134 8.08 21.88 -15.61
C ALA A 134 9.27 21.87 -16.58
N GLN A 135 10.28 21.03 -16.33
CA GLN A 135 11.44 20.86 -17.22
C GLN A 135 11.03 20.39 -18.63
N LYS A 136 10.06 19.48 -18.73
CA LYS A 136 9.56 19.01 -20.03
C LYS A 136 8.70 20.04 -20.75
N ILE A 137 7.92 20.85 -20.03
CA ILE A 137 7.18 21.99 -20.62
C ILE A 137 8.15 23.03 -21.18
N ASP A 138 9.16 23.42 -20.39
CA ASP A 138 10.21 24.37 -20.78
C ASP A 138 10.98 23.86 -22.01
N TYR A 139 11.38 22.58 -22.01
CA TYR A 139 12.02 21.96 -23.17
C TYR A 139 11.14 21.99 -24.43
N ILE A 140 9.83 21.69 -24.31
CA ILE A 140 8.89 21.80 -25.44
C ILE A 140 8.80 23.23 -25.94
N ARG A 141 8.65 24.22 -25.04
CA ARG A 141 8.52 25.65 -25.39
C ARG A 141 9.77 26.19 -26.07
N THR A 142 10.95 25.87 -25.56
CA THR A 142 12.24 26.36 -26.07
C THR A 142 12.69 25.71 -27.39
N HIS A 143 12.26 24.47 -27.65
CA HIS A 143 12.66 23.70 -28.85
C HIS A 143 11.54 23.57 -29.91
N GLN A 144 10.51 24.43 -29.86
CA GLN A 144 9.48 24.46 -30.91
C GLN A 144 10.12 24.77 -32.27
N GLY A 145 9.78 23.98 -33.29
CA GLY A 145 10.34 24.14 -34.64
C GLY A 145 11.74 23.56 -34.85
N THR A 146 12.53 23.30 -33.81
CA THR A 146 13.86 22.67 -33.95
C THR A 146 13.82 21.14 -33.94
N PHE A 147 12.65 20.54 -33.73
CA PHE A 147 12.47 19.10 -33.70
C PHE A 147 12.67 18.44 -35.09
N PRO A 148 13.45 17.34 -35.20
CA PRO A 148 13.62 16.63 -36.46
C PRO A 148 12.30 16.19 -37.10
N GLY A 149 12.20 16.16 -38.43
CA GLY A 149 10.94 15.92 -39.16
C GLY A 149 10.20 14.60 -38.84
N TRP A 150 10.90 13.59 -38.30
CA TRP A 150 10.30 12.34 -37.83
C TRP A 150 9.69 12.45 -36.42
N PHE A 151 10.19 13.38 -35.60
CA PHE A 151 9.71 13.70 -34.25
C PHE A 151 8.66 14.82 -34.30
N SER A 152 8.82 15.78 -35.22
CA SER A 152 7.99 16.99 -35.32
C SER A 152 6.50 16.69 -35.52
N LYS A 153 6.11 15.56 -36.13
CA LYS A 153 4.68 15.19 -36.33
C LYS A 153 3.84 15.16 -35.05
N THR A 154 4.45 15.00 -33.88
CA THR A 154 3.76 15.05 -32.58
C THR A 154 3.83 16.44 -31.92
N PHE A 155 4.59 17.36 -32.51
CA PHE A 155 4.81 18.75 -32.05
C PHE A 155 4.39 19.80 -33.10
N THR A 156 3.90 19.39 -34.28
CA THR A 156 3.28 20.24 -35.30
C THR A 156 1.84 20.59 -34.94
N GLY A 157 1.50 21.88 -34.95
CA GLY A 157 0.15 22.37 -34.63
C GLY A 157 0.01 23.04 -33.25
N ILE A 158 1.12 23.41 -32.60
CA ILE A 158 1.09 24.11 -31.32
C ILE A 158 0.60 25.55 -31.51
N ALA A 159 -0.56 25.88 -30.96
CA ALA A 159 -0.83 27.24 -30.52
C ALA A 159 0.01 27.48 -29.25
N SER A 160 0.80 28.55 -29.23
CA SER A 160 1.81 28.89 -28.19
C SER A 160 1.27 29.07 -26.76
N TYR A 161 -0.04 28.90 -26.55
CA TYR A 161 -0.77 29.11 -25.30
C TYR A 161 -1.41 27.83 -24.70
N LEU A 162 -1.16 26.64 -25.25
CA LEU A 162 -1.71 25.38 -24.74
C LEU A 162 -0.64 24.52 -24.05
N ASP A 163 -0.95 24.00 -22.86
CA ASP A 163 -0.07 23.02 -22.19
C ASP A 163 0.13 21.77 -23.07
N PRO A 164 1.33 21.17 -23.05
CA PRO A 164 1.64 20.01 -23.89
C PRO A 164 0.74 18.81 -23.58
N SER A 165 0.49 18.02 -24.63
CA SER A 165 -0.26 16.78 -24.54
C SER A 165 0.55 15.65 -23.88
N ASP A 166 -0.14 14.72 -23.23
CA ASP A 166 0.48 13.52 -22.65
C ASP A 166 1.34 12.73 -23.67
N ALA A 167 0.94 12.73 -24.95
CA ALA A 167 1.69 12.08 -26.04
C ALA A 167 3.05 12.75 -26.30
N GLN A 168 3.11 14.08 -26.25
CA GLN A 168 4.35 14.86 -26.34
C GLN A 168 5.25 14.58 -25.12
N LEU A 169 4.68 14.63 -23.92
CA LEU A 169 5.40 14.29 -22.67
C LEU A 169 5.86 12.82 -22.67
N GLN A 170 5.13 11.89 -23.29
CA GLN A 170 5.52 10.49 -23.43
C GLN A 170 6.65 10.28 -24.44
N GLN A 171 6.65 11.00 -25.57
CA GLN A 171 7.76 10.95 -26.53
C GLN A 171 9.05 11.53 -25.96
N LEU A 172 8.99 12.64 -25.23
CA LEU A 172 10.17 13.18 -24.54
C LEU A 172 10.72 12.19 -23.51
N ARG A 173 9.88 11.58 -22.68
CA ARG A 173 10.34 10.51 -21.76
C ARG A 173 11.02 9.34 -22.46
N LYS A 174 10.63 9.01 -23.70
CA LYS A 174 11.30 7.99 -24.50
C LYS A 174 12.66 8.47 -25.00
N LEU A 175 12.77 9.73 -25.41
CA LEU A 175 14.01 10.37 -25.82
C LEU A 175 15.00 10.51 -24.64
N ASP A 176 14.54 10.95 -23.47
CA ASP A 176 15.32 11.04 -22.23
C ASP A 176 15.97 9.69 -21.87
N LYS A 177 15.20 8.60 -21.97
CA LYS A 177 15.67 7.23 -21.70
C LYS A 177 16.72 6.77 -22.72
N LEU A 178 16.55 7.12 -24.00
CA LEU A 178 17.55 6.83 -25.06
C LEU A 178 18.85 7.62 -24.84
N ASN A 179 18.73 8.90 -24.47
CA ASN A 179 19.87 9.77 -24.15
C ASN A 179 20.63 9.23 -22.93
N PHE A 180 19.93 8.90 -21.84
CA PHE A 180 20.51 8.29 -20.64
C PHE A 180 21.27 6.98 -20.94
N ILE A 181 20.68 6.10 -21.76
CA ILE A 181 21.34 4.85 -22.17
C ILE A 181 22.65 5.09 -22.93
N LYS A 182 22.69 6.13 -23.78
CA LYS A 182 23.87 6.52 -24.55
C LYS A 182 24.92 7.23 -23.68
N GLU A 183 24.50 8.14 -22.83
CA GLU A 183 25.34 8.96 -21.94
C GLU A 183 26.09 8.08 -20.91
N TYR A 184 25.39 7.14 -20.28
CA TYR A 184 25.96 6.20 -19.31
C TYR A 184 26.58 4.95 -19.95
N GLY A 185 26.70 4.91 -21.29
CA GLY A 185 27.32 3.79 -22.01
C GLY A 185 26.61 2.43 -21.83
N LEU A 186 25.33 2.43 -21.44
CA LEU A 186 24.58 1.20 -21.15
C LEU A 186 24.40 0.32 -22.41
N ASN A 187 24.47 0.93 -23.60
CA ASN A 187 24.54 0.25 -24.89
C ASN A 187 25.80 -0.63 -25.08
N ASN A 188 26.85 -0.42 -24.27
CA ASN A 188 28.05 -1.27 -24.26
C ASN A 188 27.94 -2.39 -23.20
N LEU A 189 27.16 -2.19 -22.15
CA LEU A 189 26.95 -3.18 -21.07
C LEU A 189 25.84 -4.18 -21.38
N PHE A 190 24.79 -3.75 -22.06
CA PHE A 190 23.59 -4.56 -22.30
C PHE A 190 23.31 -4.78 -23.80
N PRO A 191 22.89 -5.99 -24.20
CA PRO A 191 22.52 -6.27 -25.59
C PRO A 191 21.43 -5.32 -26.11
N HIS A 192 21.58 -4.87 -27.36
CA HIS A 192 20.64 -3.93 -28.00
C HIS A 192 19.17 -4.40 -27.95
N HIS A 193 18.91 -5.70 -28.09
CA HIS A 193 17.56 -6.27 -28.00
C HIS A 193 16.94 -6.10 -26.61
N LEU A 194 17.74 -6.20 -25.52
CA LEU A 194 17.27 -6.05 -24.14
C LEU A 194 16.93 -4.60 -23.84
N LEU A 195 17.79 -3.66 -24.27
CA LEU A 195 17.54 -2.23 -24.14
C LEU A 195 16.29 -1.81 -24.96
N THR A 196 16.18 -2.29 -26.20
CA THR A 196 15.03 -2.03 -27.07
C THR A 196 13.73 -2.59 -26.48
N TRP A 197 13.77 -3.80 -25.93
CA TRP A 197 12.63 -4.39 -25.20
C TRP A 197 12.22 -3.51 -24.02
N TYR A 198 13.17 -3.17 -23.14
CA TYR A 198 12.90 -2.36 -21.94
C TYR A 198 12.31 -0.98 -22.28
N ILE A 199 12.90 -0.26 -23.24
CA ILE A 199 12.44 1.09 -23.66
C ILE A 199 11.02 1.07 -24.22
N ASN A 200 10.60 -0.04 -24.83
CA ASN A 200 9.27 -0.21 -25.42
C ASN A 200 8.21 -0.77 -24.44
N LEU A 201 8.59 -1.13 -23.20
CA LEU A 201 7.63 -1.42 -22.14
C LEU A 201 6.85 -0.16 -21.72
N GLY A 202 5.61 -0.34 -21.25
CA GLY A 202 4.86 0.72 -20.55
C GLY A 202 5.55 1.12 -19.24
N GLU A 203 5.34 2.35 -18.77
CA GLU A 203 6.09 2.88 -17.62
C GLU A 203 5.88 2.08 -16.33
N GLY A 204 4.67 1.57 -16.07
CA GLY A 204 4.40 0.69 -14.94
C GLY A 204 5.27 -0.57 -14.95
N LYS A 205 5.46 -1.17 -16.13
CA LYS A 205 6.36 -2.33 -16.31
C LYS A 205 7.82 -1.94 -16.18
N GLN A 206 8.24 -0.78 -16.70
CA GLN A 206 9.61 -0.28 -16.56
C GLN A 206 9.99 -0.07 -15.09
N ILE A 207 9.15 0.62 -14.31
CA ILE A 207 9.46 0.84 -12.88
C ILE A 207 9.39 -0.46 -12.08
N CYS A 208 8.48 -1.38 -12.40
CA CYS A 208 8.46 -2.70 -11.77
C CYS A 208 9.71 -3.53 -12.11
N CYS A 209 10.27 -3.42 -13.31
CA CYS A 209 11.57 -4.01 -13.64
C CYS A 209 12.72 -3.39 -12.81
N ILE A 210 12.75 -2.07 -12.63
CA ILE A 210 13.75 -1.41 -11.76
C ILE A 210 13.62 -1.91 -10.31
N LEU A 211 12.40 -1.93 -9.76
CA LEU A 211 12.13 -2.46 -8.42
C LEU A 211 12.54 -3.94 -8.31
N ALA A 212 12.31 -4.74 -9.35
CA ALA A 212 12.74 -6.14 -9.39
C ALA A 212 14.26 -6.30 -9.44
N LEU A 213 14.99 -5.44 -10.16
CA LEU A 213 16.45 -5.41 -10.17
C LEU A 213 17.04 -5.00 -8.81
N ILE A 214 16.39 -4.10 -8.07
CA ILE A 214 16.78 -3.76 -6.69
C ILE A 214 16.58 -4.97 -5.77
N ASN A 215 15.42 -5.64 -5.84
CA ASN A 215 15.15 -6.85 -5.08
C ASN A 215 16.09 -8.00 -5.46
N LEU A 216 16.49 -8.13 -6.73
CA LEU A 216 17.41 -9.15 -7.21
C LEU A 216 18.81 -9.00 -6.61
N GLN A 217 19.31 -7.76 -6.49
CA GLN A 217 20.60 -7.48 -5.84
C GLN A 217 20.56 -7.86 -4.35
N ILE A 218 19.46 -7.53 -3.65
CA ILE A 218 19.26 -7.89 -2.24
C ILE A 218 19.10 -9.41 -2.07
N PHE A 219 18.39 -10.08 -2.98
CA PHE A 219 18.26 -11.54 -3.03
C PHE A 219 19.61 -12.23 -3.29
N ALA A 220 20.45 -11.68 -4.17
CA ALA A 220 21.79 -12.21 -4.43
C ALA A 220 22.69 -12.16 -3.20
N LEU A 221 22.62 -11.07 -2.40
CA LEU A 221 23.31 -10.98 -1.11
C LEU A 221 22.81 -12.02 -0.09
N TRP A 222 21.52 -12.38 -0.11
CA TRP A 222 20.98 -13.48 0.71
C TRP A 222 21.57 -14.85 0.34
N GLN A 223 21.92 -15.08 -0.92
CA GLN A 223 22.48 -16.37 -1.37
C GLN A 223 23.96 -16.54 -1.01
N MET A 224 24.62 -15.50 -0.48
CA MET A 224 26.03 -15.53 -0.09
C MET A 224 26.17 -15.85 1.41
N PRO A 225 26.72 -17.01 1.81
CA PRO A 225 26.80 -17.41 3.22
C PRO A 225 27.50 -16.38 4.13
N ARG A 226 28.52 -15.68 3.61
CA ARG A 226 29.25 -14.61 4.32
C ARG A 226 28.34 -13.43 4.73
N PHE A 227 27.30 -13.12 3.95
CA PHE A 227 26.41 -11.99 4.23
C PHE A 227 25.13 -12.40 4.97
N PHE A 228 24.83 -13.69 5.07
CA PHE A 228 23.62 -14.24 5.69
C PHE A 228 23.24 -13.57 7.03
N LYS A 229 24.17 -13.52 8.00
CA LYS A 229 23.95 -12.88 9.30
C LYS A 229 23.64 -11.38 9.19
N TYR A 230 24.33 -10.67 8.29
CA TYR A 230 24.11 -9.25 8.02
C TYR A 230 22.74 -9.00 7.38
N MET A 231 22.35 -9.82 6.41
CA MET A 231 21.05 -9.77 5.74
C MET A 231 19.92 -10.03 6.74
N THR A 232 20.04 -11.09 7.52
CA THR A 232 19.14 -11.40 8.64
C THR A 232 18.98 -10.21 9.61
N GLN A 233 20.08 -9.56 10.00
CA GLN A 233 20.08 -8.47 10.97
C GLN A 233 19.54 -7.12 10.49
N ARG A 234 19.57 -6.87 9.17
CA ARG A 234 19.34 -5.55 8.57
C ARG A 234 18.31 -5.51 7.45
N PHE A 235 17.98 -6.66 6.86
CA PHE A 235 17.00 -6.85 5.78
C PHE A 235 15.84 -7.77 6.21
N THR A 236 15.67 -8.01 7.51
CA THR A 236 14.43 -8.56 8.08
C THR A 236 13.91 -7.63 9.15
N HIS A 237 12.58 -7.52 9.25
CA HIS A 237 11.94 -6.76 10.31
C HIS A 237 11.61 -7.69 11.48
N PHE A 238 12.40 -7.61 12.56
CA PHE A 238 12.09 -8.28 13.81
C PHE A 238 11.46 -7.29 14.82
N PRO A 239 10.18 -7.44 15.22
CA PRO A 239 9.48 -6.46 16.06
C PRO A 239 10.12 -6.21 17.44
N LEU A 240 10.89 -7.18 17.95
CA LEU A 240 11.57 -7.06 19.24
C LEU A 240 12.96 -6.39 19.15
N SER A 241 13.50 -6.20 17.95
CA SER A 241 14.86 -5.64 17.74
C SER A 241 15.01 -4.15 18.04
N GLY A 242 13.90 -3.40 18.07
CA GLY A 242 13.92 -1.92 18.17
C GLY A 242 14.53 -1.19 16.97
N LYS A 243 14.86 -1.89 15.87
CA LYS A 243 15.44 -1.33 14.63
C LYS A 243 14.33 -0.78 13.72
N SER A 244 13.95 0.50 13.83
CA SER A 244 12.85 1.06 13.01
C SER A 244 13.12 1.05 11.51
N TYR A 245 14.38 1.22 11.09
CA TYR A 245 14.76 1.21 9.66
C TYR A 245 14.48 -0.12 8.96
N THR A 246 14.36 -1.23 9.70
CA THR A 246 14.07 -2.52 9.07
C THR A 246 12.65 -2.62 8.54
N LEU A 247 11.75 -1.67 8.89
CA LEU A 247 10.42 -1.56 8.27
C LEU A 247 10.47 -1.31 6.75
N ILE A 248 11.50 -0.62 6.25
CA ILE A 248 11.64 -0.37 4.81
C ILE A 248 12.55 -1.41 4.15
N THR A 249 13.68 -1.79 4.78
CA THR A 249 14.60 -2.76 4.16
C THR A 249 14.00 -4.17 4.05
N SER A 250 13.08 -4.56 4.94
CA SER A 250 12.29 -5.81 4.81
C SER A 250 11.44 -5.84 3.55
N THR A 251 10.91 -4.71 3.12
CA THR A 251 10.00 -4.58 1.94
C THR A 251 10.72 -4.94 0.63
N PHE A 252 12.04 -4.78 0.57
CA PHE A 252 12.85 -5.07 -0.62
C PHE A 252 13.68 -6.37 -0.48
N SER A 253 13.33 -7.22 0.50
CA SER A 253 14.14 -8.36 0.92
C SER A 253 13.42 -9.68 0.68
N HIS A 254 14.12 -10.63 0.08
CA HIS A 254 13.66 -12.00 -0.18
C HIS A 254 14.81 -12.95 0.08
N SER A 255 14.62 -14.00 0.89
CA SER A 255 15.66 -14.98 1.22
C SER A 255 15.59 -16.24 0.35
N SER A 256 14.40 -16.67 -0.07
CA SER A 256 14.20 -17.88 -0.88
C SER A 256 13.77 -17.57 -2.33
N ALA A 257 14.21 -18.41 -3.27
CA ALA A 257 14.01 -18.19 -4.70
C ALA A 257 12.53 -18.18 -5.12
N LEU A 258 11.70 -19.06 -4.55
CA LEU A 258 10.26 -19.08 -4.81
C LEU A 258 9.57 -17.82 -4.28
N HIS A 259 9.94 -17.38 -3.07
CA HIS A 259 9.37 -16.16 -2.49
C HIS A 259 9.75 -14.93 -3.32
N PHE A 260 11.02 -14.82 -3.74
CA PHE A 260 11.45 -13.80 -4.69
C PHE A 260 10.67 -13.88 -6.02
N GLY A 261 10.64 -15.04 -6.67
CA GLY A 261 10.01 -15.24 -7.97
C GLY A 261 8.51 -14.88 -8.00
N PHE A 262 7.73 -15.36 -7.03
CA PHE A 262 6.31 -15.03 -6.95
C PHE A 262 6.07 -13.54 -6.66
N ASN A 263 6.86 -12.91 -5.78
CA ASN A 263 6.74 -11.46 -5.54
C ASN A 263 7.10 -10.65 -6.79
N MET A 264 8.17 -10.99 -7.51
CA MET A 264 8.57 -10.22 -8.70
C MET A 264 7.60 -10.41 -9.87
N LEU A 265 7.01 -11.61 -10.02
CA LEU A 265 5.94 -11.86 -10.99
C LEU A 265 4.66 -11.09 -10.64
N ALA A 266 4.27 -11.07 -9.36
CA ALA A 266 3.12 -10.30 -8.88
C ALA A 266 3.36 -8.78 -8.98
N LEU A 267 4.58 -8.31 -8.72
CA LEU A 267 4.99 -6.91 -8.90
C LEU A 267 4.94 -6.50 -10.39
N TYR A 268 5.54 -7.28 -11.28
CA TYR A 268 5.56 -6.97 -12.72
C TYR A 268 4.17 -6.99 -13.35
N SER A 269 3.26 -7.83 -12.86
CA SER A 269 1.86 -7.85 -13.31
C SER A 269 1.05 -6.76 -12.60
N ILE A 270 0.67 -6.99 -11.34
CA ILE A 270 -0.26 -6.16 -10.56
C ILE A 270 0.32 -4.77 -10.28
N GLY A 271 1.62 -4.66 -9.99
CA GLY A 271 2.28 -3.37 -9.79
C GLY A 271 2.28 -2.51 -11.04
N SER A 272 2.41 -3.11 -12.23
CA SER A 272 2.26 -2.37 -13.48
C SER A 272 0.84 -1.86 -13.69
N THR A 273 -0.19 -2.68 -13.42
CA THR A 273 -1.60 -2.26 -13.54
C THR A 273 -1.97 -1.18 -12.51
N ALA A 274 -1.38 -1.22 -11.33
CA ALA A 274 -1.52 -0.20 -10.30
C ALA A 274 -0.89 1.15 -10.73
N HIS A 275 0.26 1.14 -11.40
CA HIS A 275 0.85 2.34 -12.02
C HIS A 275 0.04 2.84 -13.22
N ASP A 276 -0.42 1.92 -14.08
CA ASP A 276 -1.27 2.25 -15.21
C ASP A 276 -2.61 2.84 -14.75
N PHE A 277 -3.18 2.40 -13.62
CA PHE A 277 -4.34 3.07 -12.99
C PHE A 277 -4.05 4.54 -12.67
N LEU A 278 -2.95 4.85 -11.97
CA LEU A 278 -2.59 6.24 -11.68
C LEU A 278 -2.45 7.04 -12.98
N THR A 279 -1.86 6.43 -14.02
CA THR A 279 -1.76 7.01 -15.37
C THR A 279 -3.14 7.24 -16.03
N HIS A 280 -4.11 6.36 -15.83
CA HIS A 280 -5.46 6.46 -16.42
C HIS A 280 -6.40 7.36 -15.63
N ARG A 281 -6.28 7.42 -14.30
CA ARG A 281 -7.04 8.35 -13.45
C ARG A 281 -6.76 9.79 -13.86
N LEU A 282 -5.49 10.14 -14.05
CA LEU A 282 -5.06 11.46 -14.53
C LEU A 282 -5.69 11.83 -15.88
N ARG A 283 -5.88 10.84 -16.77
CA ARG A 283 -6.55 11.02 -18.07
C ARG A 283 -8.07 11.16 -17.95
N ALA A 284 -8.70 10.46 -17.00
CA ALA A 284 -10.15 10.55 -16.79
C ALA A 284 -10.56 11.82 -16.02
N SER A 285 -9.72 12.32 -15.11
CA SER A 285 -9.93 13.64 -14.48
C SER A 285 -9.68 14.79 -15.46
N ARG A 286 -8.88 14.57 -16.52
CA ARG A 286 -8.54 15.58 -17.55
C ARG A 286 -9.76 16.15 -18.29
N ASP A 287 -10.84 15.37 -18.38
CA ASP A 287 -12.07 15.75 -19.09
C ASP A 287 -13.13 16.37 -18.15
N VAL A 288 -12.88 16.41 -16.84
CA VAL A 288 -13.91 16.76 -15.81
C VAL A 288 -13.43 17.79 -14.78
N ASP A 289 -12.13 17.82 -14.45
CA ASP A 289 -11.59 18.67 -13.37
C ASP A 289 -11.05 20.00 -13.92
N PRO A 290 -11.61 21.17 -13.52
CA PRO A 290 -11.17 22.47 -14.04
C PRO A 290 -9.78 22.89 -13.55
N VAL A 291 -9.20 22.22 -12.56
CA VAL A 291 -7.93 22.62 -11.94
C VAL A 291 -6.75 21.84 -12.54
N ARG A 292 -6.27 22.30 -13.70
CA ARG A 292 -5.29 21.61 -14.54
C ARG A 292 -3.85 21.83 -14.07
N ILE A 293 -3.16 20.74 -13.73
CA ILE A 293 -1.70 20.65 -13.84
C ILE A 293 -1.35 19.46 -14.76
N PRO A 294 -0.53 19.66 -15.80
CA PRO A 294 0.02 18.54 -16.57
C PRO A 294 0.87 17.63 -15.68
N GLU A 295 0.91 16.33 -15.97
CA GLU A 295 1.81 15.39 -15.30
C GLU A 295 2.70 14.69 -16.32
N SER A 296 4.01 14.89 -16.19
CA SER A 296 4.97 14.20 -17.03
C SER A 296 5.01 12.70 -16.76
N THR A 297 4.99 12.23 -15.51
CA THR A 297 4.96 10.79 -15.19
C THR A 297 4.40 10.50 -13.79
N PRO A 298 3.48 9.51 -13.66
CA PRO A 298 2.98 9.05 -12.37
C PRO A 298 3.96 8.12 -11.63
N THR A 299 5.17 7.92 -12.16
CA THR A 299 6.17 7.02 -11.57
C THR A 299 6.57 7.43 -10.17
N TYR A 300 6.71 8.73 -9.88
CA TYR A 300 7.04 9.19 -8.53
C TYR A 300 5.86 9.01 -7.56
N HIS A 301 4.63 9.24 -8.02
CA HIS A 301 3.41 8.96 -7.25
C HIS A 301 3.32 7.46 -6.89
N PHE A 302 3.51 6.58 -7.88
CA PHE A 302 3.54 5.13 -7.68
C PHE A 302 4.66 4.69 -6.71
N LEU A 303 5.85 5.28 -6.77
CA LEU A 303 6.94 4.96 -5.85
C LEU A 303 6.63 5.38 -4.41
N ALA A 304 6.06 6.58 -4.20
CA ALA A 304 5.62 7.02 -2.87
C ALA A 304 4.53 6.09 -2.31
N PHE A 305 3.57 5.70 -3.14
CA PHE A 305 2.55 4.72 -2.82
C PHE A 305 3.15 3.35 -2.42
N TYR A 306 4.04 2.81 -3.23
CA TYR A 306 4.67 1.50 -3.02
C TYR A 306 5.45 1.46 -1.70
N VAL A 307 6.23 2.51 -1.42
CA VAL A 307 6.95 2.66 -0.14
C VAL A 307 5.99 2.80 1.04
N PHE A 308 4.93 3.60 0.91
CA PHE A 308 3.90 3.72 1.95
C PHE A 308 3.22 2.38 2.25
N ALA A 309 2.80 1.63 1.23
CA ALA A 309 2.13 0.35 1.40
C ALA A 309 3.05 -0.71 2.07
N GLY A 310 4.32 -0.78 1.68
CA GLY A 310 5.31 -1.68 2.31
C GLY A 310 5.64 -1.29 3.76
N LEU A 311 5.78 0.00 4.05
CA LEU A 311 5.95 0.49 5.41
C LEU A 311 4.71 0.24 6.28
N ALA A 312 3.51 0.48 5.75
CA ALA A 312 2.24 0.26 6.47
C ALA A 312 2.02 -1.23 6.76
N ALA A 313 2.34 -2.12 5.82
CA ALA A 313 2.36 -3.56 6.01
C ALA A 313 3.32 -3.98 7.15
N SER A 314 4.59 -3.56 7.04
CA SER A 314 5.63 -3.89 8.04
C SER A 314 5.29 -3.32 9.42
N PHE A 315 4.78 -2.08 9.48
CA PHE A 315 4.37 -1.45 10.74
C PHE A 315 3.12 -2.10 11.33
N GLY A 316 2.16 -2.53 10.50
CA GLY A 316 0.97 -3.27 10.94
C GLY A 316 1.33 -4.59 11.62
N SER A 317 2.21 -5.38 10.99
CA SER A 317 2.75 -6.61 11.58
C SER A 317 3.55 -6.37 12.86
N HIS A 318 4.38 -5.33 12.89
CA HIS A 318 5.10 -4.88 14.10
C HIS A 318 4.14 -4.53 15.25
N ALA A 319 3.15 -3.68 14.97
CA ALA A 319 2.17 -3.23 15.94
C ALA A 319 1.34 -4.40 16.47
N TYR A 320 0.84 -5.28 15.61
CA TYR A 320 0.14 -6.50 16.02
C TYR A 320 1.03 -7.41 16.89
N SER A 321 2.30 -7.58 16.50
CA SER A 321 3.25 -8.40 17.24
C SER A 321 3.52 -7.86 18.65
N LEU A 322 3.68 -6.54 18.82
CA LEU A 322 3.89 -5.94 20.14
C LEU A 322 2.61 -5.78 20.97
N LEU A 323 1.48 -5.41 20.34
CA LEU A 323 0.23 -5.10 21.04
C LEU A 323 -0.58 -6.36 21.38
N ILE A 324 -0.50 -7.40 20.55
CA ILE A 324 -1.35 -8.60 20.66
C ILE A 324 -0.51 -9.86 20.95
N ARG A 325 0.53 -10.14 20.16
CA ARG A 325 1.29 -11.41 20.27
C ARG A 325 2.17 -11.45 21.51
N ALA A 326 2.98 -10.42 21.76
CA ALA A 326 3.92 -10.40 22.88
C ALA A 326 3.24 -10.46 24.26
N PRO A 327 2.13 -9.73 24.53
CA PRO A 327 1.42 -9.85 25.81
C PRO A 327 0.75 -11.22 26.01
N ARG A 328 0.25 -11.85 24.94
CA ARG A 328 -0.28 -13.23 25.00
C ARG A 328 0.82 -14.23 25.36
N LEU A 329 1.98 -14.11 24.69
CA LEU A 329 3.14 -14.95 24.95
C LEU A 329 3.63 -14.80 26.39
N LEU A 330 3.78 -13.57 26.89
CA LEU A 330 4.17 -13.30 28.28
C LEU A 330 3.18 -13.87 29.30
N LYS A 331 1.87 -13.71 29.09
CA LYS A 331 0.84 -14.29 29.97
C LYS A 331 0.92 -15.82 30.02
N TRP A 332 1.16 -16.46 28.87
CA TRP A 332 1.35 -17.91 28.82
C TRP A 332 2.58 -18.36 29.61
N ARG A 333 3.73 -17.68 29.47
CA ARG A 333 4.95 -17.96 30.27
C ARG A 333 4.78 -17.75 31.77
N GLN A 334 3.89 -16.86 32.17
CA GLN A 334 3.62 -16.58 33.59
C GLN A 334 2.60 -17.53 34.21
N GLY A 335 2.12 -18.55 33.48
CA GLY A 335 1.03 -19.42 33.93
C GLY A 335 -0.34 -18.72 34.00
N LEU A 336 -0.44 -17.48 33.52
CA LEU A 336 -1.65 -16.64 33.54
C LEU A 336 -2.54 -16.84 32.29
N SER A 337 -2.19 -17.80 31.42
CA SER A 337 -3.00 -18.20 30.27
C SER A 337 -3.94 -19.33 30.65
N LYS A 338 -5.20 -19.24 30.24
CA LYS A 338 -6.16 -20.36 30.31
C LYS A 338 -5.87 -21.47 29.30
N SER A 339 -5.09 -21.18 28.25
CA SER A 339 -4.68 -22.17 27.26
C SER A 339 -3.34 -22.78 27.64
N SER A 340 -3.26 -24.11 27.61
CA SER A 340 -2.03 -24.89 27.77
C SER A 340 -1.13 -24.80 26.53
N THR A 341 -1.68 -24.58 25.33
CA THR A 341 -0.89 -24.56 24.10
C THR A 341 -0.02 -23.30 23.98
N PRO A 342 1.27 -23.44 23.59
CA PRO A 342 2.17 -22.29 23.45
C PRO A 342 1.75 -21.38 22.29
N PRO A 343 1.66 -20.05 22.48
CA PRO A 343 1.45 -19.10 21.39
C PRO A 343 2.61 -19.13 20.39
N SER A 344 2.32 -18.97 19.09
CA SER A 344 3.32 -19.01 18.01
C SER A 344 4.45 -17.98 18.24
N PRO A 345 5.73 -18.36 18.05
CA PRO A 345 6.87 -17.47 18.24
C PRO A 345 6.78 -16.25 17.31
N ILE A 346 7.18 -15.09 17.82
CA ILE A 346 7.33 -13.89 16.99
C ILE A 346 8.59 -14.10 16.16
N LEU A 347 8.43 -14.21 14.85
CA LEU A 347 9.52 -14.39 13.89
C LEU A 347 9.79 -13.07 13.14
N PRO A 348 11.00 -12.85 12.61
CA PRO A 348 11.25 -11.76 11.67
C PRO A 348 10.44 -11.97 10.37
N SER A 349 10.01 -10.86 9.74
CA SER A 349 9.39 -10.89 8.41
C SER A 349 10.15 -10.06 7.37
N LEU A 350 9.96 -10.44 6.10
CA LEU A 350 10.59 -9.86 4.91
C LEU A 350 9.70 -10.16 3.70
N GLY A 351 9.75 -9.31 2.67
CA GLY A 351 9.04 -9.50 1.40
C GLY A 351 8.36 -8.24 0.88
N ALA A 352 8.24 -8.16 -0.44
CA ALA A 352 7.47 -7.11 -1.13
C ALA A 352 5.95 -7.29 -1.01
N SER A 353 5.48 -8.43 -0.48
CA SER A 353 4.08 -8.86 -0.57
C SER A 353 3.10 -7.85 0.01
N GLY A 354 3.44 -7.15 1.10
CA GLY A 354 2.60 -6.09 1.65
C GLY A 354 2.37 -4.91 0.69
N ALA A 355 3.42 -4.45 0.00
CA ALA A 355 3.30 -3.40 -1.01
C ALA A 355 2.52 -3.89 -2.25
N ILE A 356 2.72 -5.15 -2.64
CA ILE A 356 1.99 -5.80 -3.73
C ILE A 356 0.51 -5.98 -3.39
N TYR A 357 0.15 -6.30 -2.13
CA TYR A 357 -1.23 -6.33 -1.65
C TYR A 357 -1.89 -4.95 -1.74
N GLY A 358 -1.14 -3.88 -1.46
CA GLY A 358 -1.60 -2.51 -1.73
C GLY A 358 -1.86 -2.27 -3.23
N CYS A 359 -0.93 -2.66 -4.10
CA CYS A 359 -1.12 -2.57 -5.56
C CYS A 359 -2.36 -3.36 -6.01
N LEU A 360 -2.59 -4.54 -5.42
CA LEU A 360 -3.71 -5.43 -5.70
C LEU A 360 -5.05 -4.81 -5.30
N THR A 361 -5.18 -4.26 -4.09
CA THR A 361 -6.43 -3.60 -3.67
C THR A 361 -6.69 -2.32 -4.47
N MET A 362 -5.66 -1.52 -4.76
CA MET A 362 -5.79 -0.32 -5.59
C MET A 362 -6.24 -0.68 -7.03
N THR A 363 -5.65 -1.73 -7.62
CA THR A 363 -6.05 -2.24 -8.96
C THR A 363 -7.50 -2.74 -8.96
N ALA A 364 -7.94 -3.40 -7.89
CA ALA A 364 -9.30 -3.93 -7.81
C ALA A 364 -10.37 -2.84 -7.64
N LEU A 365 -10.03 -1.74 -6.96
CA LEU A 365 -10.89 -0.55 -6.86
C LEU A 365 -10.93 0.23 -8.18
N ALA A 366 -9.79 0.31 -8.87
CA ALA A 366 -9.63 0.97 -10.17
C ALA A 366 -10.38 0.27 -11.31
N PHE A 367 -10.30 -1.06 -11.35
CA PHE A 367 -10.80 -1.88 -12.46
C PHE A 367 -11.68 -3.03 -11.91
N PRO A 368 -12.86 -2.75 -11.33
CA PRO A 368 -13.69 -3.77 -10.66
C PRO A 368 -14.13 -4.92 -11.58
N GLU A 369 -14.26 -4.65 -12.88
CA GLU A 369 -14.61 -5.63 -13.92
C GLU A 369 -13.40 -6.33 -14.55
N ALA A 370 -12.17 -6.03 -14.12
CA ALA A 370 -11.00 -6.76 -14.60
C ALA A 370 -11.01 -8.21 -14.08
N HIS A 371 -10.59 -9.13 -14.95
CA HIS A 371 -10.40 -10.53 -14.59
C HIS A 371 -8.92 -10.83 -14.35
N VAL A 372 -8.63 -11.59 -13.29
CA VAL A 372 -7.30 -12.12 -12.99
C VAL A 372 -7.34 -13.63 -12.95
N SER A 373 -6.28 -14.24 -13.45
CA SER A 373 -6.05 -15.68 -13.39
C SER A 373 -5.02 -15.97 -12.29
N LEU A 374 -5.31 -16.93 -11.41
CA LEU A 374 -4.35 -17.35 -10.39
C LEU A 374 -3.23 -18.16 -11.06
N ILE A 375 -1.97 -17.96 -10.64
CA ILE A 375 -0.80 -18.63 -11.25
C ILE A 375 -0.93 -20.16 -11.24
N PHE A 376 -1.56 -20.73 -10.21
CA PHE A 376 -1.81 -22.17 -10.05
C PHE A 376 -3.20 -22.63 -10.53
N LEU A 377 -4.03 -21.72 -11.04
CA LEU A 377 -5.35 -22.01 -11.60
C LEU A 377 -5.66 -21.11 -12.82
N PRO A 378 -4.78 -21.08 -13.85
CA PRO A 378 -4.86 -20.05 -14.90
C PRO A 378 -6.12 -20.12 -15.78
N TRP A 379 -6.79 -21.27 -15.81
CA TRP A 379 -8.01 -21.53 -16.58
C TRP A 379 -9.31 -21.04 -15.90
N VAL A 380 -9.26 -20.53 -14.67
CA VAL A 380 -10.44 -19.97 -13.98
C VAL A 380 -10.27 -18.45 -13.82
N PRO A 381 -10.79 -17.63 -14.75
CA PRO A 381 -10.71 -16.17 -14.66
C PRO A 381 -11.64 -15.64 -13.56
N LEU A 382 -11.07 -15.17 -12.45
CA LEU A 382 -11.83 -14.57 -11.35
C LEU A 382 -11.93 -13.06 -11.54
N LYS A 383 -13.09 -12.45 -11.27
CA LYS A 383 -13.18 -11.00 -11.11
C LYS A 383 -12.19 -10.56 -10.03
N ILE A 384 -11.41 -9.51 -10.31
CA ILE A 384 -10.33 -9.08 -9.42
C ILE A 384 -10.85 -8.75 -8.01
N GLY A 385 -12.02 -8.10 -7.90
CA GLY A 385 -12.65 -7.84 -6.60
C GLY A 385 -12.89 -9.10 -5.76
N ASN A 386 -13.31 -10.21 -6.38
CA ASN A 386 -13.50 -11.49 -5.71
C ASN A 386 -12.17 -12.13 -5.30
N ALA A 387 -11.15 -12.03 -6.15
CA ALA A 387 -9.80 -12.52 -5.85
C ALA A 387 -9.16 -11.76 -4.66
N VAL A 388 -9.30 -10.43 -4.64
CA VAL A 388 -8.84 -9.56 -3.53
C VAL A 388 -9.60 -9.85 -2.24
N PHE A 389 -10.93 -9.93 -2.31
CA PHE A 389 -11.74 -10.29 -1.15
C PHE A 389 -11.35 -11.66 -0.59
N GLY A 390 -11.17 -12.65 -1.46
CA GLY A 390 -10.71 -14.00 -1.07
C GLY A 390 -9.33 -14.00 -0.41
N ALA A 391 -8.36 -13.24 -0.97
CA ALA A 391 -7.02 -13.10 -0.40
C ALA A 391 -7.05 -12.42 0.98
N MET A 392 -7.75 -11.29 1.11
CA MET A 392 -7.89 -10.59 2.40
C MET A 392 -8.66 -11.44 3.43
N LEU A 393 -9.66 -12.20 3.01
CA LEU A 393 -10.38 -13.13 3.90
C LEU A 393 -9.48 -14.30 4.35
N PHE A 394 -8.66 -14.84 3.46
CA PHE A 394 -7.67 -15.87 3.77
C PHE A 394 -6.66 -15.38 4.81
N ASP A 395 -6.11 -14.17 4.64
CA ASP A 395 -5.20 -13.58 5.64
C ASP A 395 -5.92 -13.24 6.96
N PHE A 396 -7.15 -12.76 6.93
CA PHE A 396 -7.96 -12.51 8.15
C PHE A 396 -8.19 -13.80 8.93
N ILE A 397 -8.55 -14.90 8.24
CA ILE A 397 -8.64 -16.23 8.82
C ILE A 397 -7.28 -16.68 9.34
N GLY A 398 -6.18 -16.45 8.61
CA GLY A 398 -4.81 -16.74 9.04
C GLY A 398 -4.40 -16.04 10.33
N VAL A 399 -4.78 -14.76 10.51
CA VAL A 399 -4.58 -13.99 11.74
C VAL A 399 -5.40 -14.55 12.91
N ILE A 400 -6.66 -14.95 12.68
CA ILE A 400 -7.53 -15.54 13.71
C ILE A 400 -7.04 -16.95 14.11
N ARG A 401 -6.71 -17.78 13.12
CA ARG A 401 -6.21 -19.16 13.28
C ARG A 401 -4.74 -19.23 13.66
N ASN A 402 -4.02 -18.10 13.67
CA ASN A 402 -2.61 -17.99 14.05
C ASN A 402 -1.70 -18.91 13.18
N TRP A 403 -1.97 -18.91 11.87
CA TRP A 403 -1.16 -19.56 10.84
C TRP A 403 0.23 -18.91 10.73
N ARG A 404 1.22 -19.69 10.27
CA ARG A 404 2.65 -19.36 10.38
C ARG A 404 3.39 -19.16 9.06
N TYR A 405 2.86 -19.66 7.93
CA TYR A 405 3.56 -19.67 6.64
C TYR A 405 3.66 -18.29 5.98
N PHE A 406 2.79 -17.35 6.33
CA PHE A 406 2.78 -16.00 5.77
C PHE A 406 2.63 -14.94 6.87
N ASP A 407 3.15 -13.73 6.63
CA ASP A 407 2.84 -12.56 7.46
C ASP A 407 1.46 -12.00 7.07
N HIS A 408 0.42 -12.74 7.46
CA HIS A 408 -0.97 -12.40 7.18
C HIS A 408 -1.36 -10.99 7.65
N MET A 409 -0.73 -10.48 8.72
CA MET A 409 -0.99 -9.11 9.18
C MET A 409 -0.34 -8.06 8.27
N ALA A 410 0.89 -8.30 7.80
CA ALA A 410 1.52 -7.43 6.81
C ALA A 410 0.69 -7.37 5.52
N HIS A 411 0.18 -8.50 5.04
CA HIS A 411 -0.71 -8.55 3.87
C HIS A 411 -1.99 -7.72 4.06
N LEU A 412 -2.70 -7.92 5.17
CA LEU A 412 -3.91 -7.14 5.49
C LEU A 412 -3.63 -5.64 5.58
N CYS A 413 -2.58 -5.24 6.30
CA CYS A 413 -2.23 -3.83 6.45
C CYS A 413 -1.73 -3.18 5.14
N GLY A 414 -1.03 -3.94 4.29
CA GLY A 414 -0.67 -3.51 2.94
C GLY A 414 -1.89 -3.33 2.03
N GLY A 415 -2.82 -4.29 2.05
CA GLY A 415 -4.09 -4.19 1.31
C GLY A 415 -4.93 -3.00 1.76
N LEU A 416 -5.08 -2.80 3.08
CA LEU A 416 -5.75 -1.63 3.65
C LEU A 416 -5.04 -0.31 3.31
N ALA A 417 -3.70 -0.30 3.20
CA ALA A 417 -2.95 0.86 2.75
C ALA A 417 -3.25 1.21 1.28
N GLY A 418 -3.46 0.22 0.40
CA GLY A 418 -3.96 0.44 -0.96
C GLY A 418 -5.35 1.05 -1.03
N VAL A 419 -6.29 0.55 -0.21
CA VAL A 419 -7.65 1.13 -0.07
C VAL A 419 -7.58 2.57 0.44
N PHE A 420 -6.76 2.82 1.46
CA PHE A 420 -6.57 4.16 2.03
C PHE A 420 -5.93 5.13 1.03
N TRP A 421 -4.95 4.68 0.25
CA TRP A 421 -4.32 5.52 -0.77
C TRP A 421 -5.33 5.93 -1.85
N TYR A 422 -6.06 4.95 -2.39
CA TYR A 422 -7.07 5.15 -3.44
C TYR A 422 -8.16 6.16 -3.04
N PHE A 423 -8.72 6.05 -1.83
CA PHE A 423 -9.83 6.92 -1.42
C PHE A 423 -9.40 8.29 -0.89
N PHE A 424 -8.19 8.41 -0.33
CA PHE A 424 -7.77 9.62 0.39
C PHE A 424 -6.48 10.23 -0.19
N VAL A 425 -5.36 9.52 -0.14
CA VAL A 425 -4.02 10.11 -0.39
C VAL A 425 -3.82 10.53 -1.84
N ASP A 426 -4.38 9.75 -2.76
CA ASP A 426 -4.29 9.95 -4.20
C ASP A 426 -4.77 11.36 -4.63
N LYS A 427 -5.90 11.84 -4.12
CA LYS A 427 -6.38 13.22 -4.35
C LYS A 427 -5.53 14.28 -3.65
N TRP A 428 -4.98 13.97 -2.47
CA TRP A 428 -4.08 14.89 -1.77
C TRP A 428 -2.77 15.10 -2.53
N PHE A 429 -2.30 14.13 -3.30
CA PHE A 429 -1.13 14.26 -4.17
C PHE A 429 -1.31 15.41 -5.17
N ASP A 430 -2.45 15.42 -5.87
CA ASP A 430 -2.77 16.44 -6.87
C ASP A 430 -3.00 17.82 -6.23
N VAL A 431 -3.76 17.89 -5.13
CA VAL A 431 -4.00 19.14 -4.38
C VAL A 431 -2.69 19.76 -3.85
N ILE A 432 -1.74 18.94 -3.39
CA ILE A 432 -0.47 19.45 -2.87
C ILE A 432 0.46 19.84 -4.00
N ARG A 433 0.50 19.10 -5.12
CA ARG A 433 1.18 19.51 -6.36
C ARG A 433 0.69 20.87 -6.85
N LEU A 434 -0.63 21.09 -6.85
CA LEU A 434 -1.25 22.36 -7.18
C LEU A 434 -0.75 23.52 -6.31
N ARG A 435 -0.78 23.35 -4.98
CA ARG A 435 -0.32 24.39 -4.04
C ARG A 435 1.16 24.75 -4.12
N VAL A 436 2.00 23.93 -4.75
CA VAL A 436 3.45 24.19 -4.88
C VAL A 436 3.91 24.40 -6.32
N TRP A 437 2.98 24.47 -7.28
CA TRP A 437 3.29 24.58 -8.71
C TRP A 437 3.95 25.90 -9.08
N ASP A 438 3.51 27.02 -8.52
CA ASP A 438 4.02 28.36 -8.85
C ASP A 438 5.55 28.50 -8.65
N ARG A 439 6.12 27.72 -7.71
CA ARG A 439 7.56 27.64 -7.46
C ARG A 439 8.36 27.18 -8.70
N TYR A 440 7.70 26.52 -9.63
CA TYR A 440 8.26 26.00 -10.88
C TYR A 440 8.05 26.94 -12.07
N LEU A 441 7.04 27.79 -12.02
CA LEU A 441 6.79 28.83 -13.02
C LEU A 441 7.75 30.02 -12.87
N VAL A 442 8.05 30.44 -11.63
CA VAL A 442 8.88 31.64 -11.36
C VAL A 442 10.31 31.58 -11.92
N LYS A 443 10.81 30.39 -12.30
CA LYS A 443 12.11 30.26 -12.99
C LYS A 443 12.12 30.81 -14.43
N GLU A 444 10.95 31.11 -15.02
CA GLU A 444 10.84 31.71 -16.35
C GLU A 444 11.16 33.23 -16.37
N ASN A 445 11.06 33.95 -15.24
CA ASN A 445 11.17 35.43 -15.21
C ASN A 445 12.58 35.98 -14.89
N ASN A 446 13.58 35.12 -14.66
CA ASN A 446 14.94 35.51 -14.25
C ASN A 446 16.04 34.93 -15.18
N LYS A 447 15.71 34.77 -16.47
CA LYS A 447 16.63 34.44 -17.57
C LYS A 447 16.29 35.29 -18.78
#